data_AF-A0A8J8KLX1-F1
#
_entry.id   AF-A0A8J8KLX1-F1
#
_cell.length_a   1.000
_cell.length_b   1.000
_cell.length_c   1.000
_cell.angle_alpha   90.00
_cell.angle_beta   90.00
_cell.angle_gamma   90.00
#
_symmetry.space_group_name_H-M   'P 1'
#
loop_
_entity.id
_entity.type
_entity.pdbx_description
1 polymer ?
#
loop_
_entity_poly.entity_id
_entity_poly.type
_entity_poly.pdbx_seq_one_letter_code
_entity_poly.pdbx_strand_id
1 'polypeptide(L)'
;MSQTSGEGRKPSRIPPIVKFHAKVDDDLLTGFRHPSGRPGELRGFFATTIGISLIVWDLAFSLGAYHTVFYYRLLQIFVVCAVLLLGALVLRRHLTVRWWMLTIFAIPVIWLVWRLIAPIGGRWRFVYDLIDLGLIGMVLLTLPVTLWVVARILAPEYFALSTLRLRLASAAIVLVVAIAGLLTGQFNDHVVDCHDFIVAGDDTPANCLNAPPRSK
;
A
#
# COMPACT_ATOMS: atom_id res chain seq x y z
N MET A 1 -63.11 58.17 -24.52
CA MET A 1 -62.07 58.92 -23.79
C MET A 1 -61.53 57.98 -22.71
N SER A 2 -60.20 57.78 -22.69
CA SER A 2 -59.37 56.97 -21.74
C SER A 2 -59.60 55.45 -21.77
N GLN A 3 -58.68 54.55 -22.14
CA GLN A 3 -57.22 54.38 -21.95
C GLN A 3 -56.73 54.40 -20.48
N THR A 4 -56.47 53.20 -19.94
CA THR A 4 -55.37 52.84 -18.99
C THR A 4 -55.27 51.31 -19.02
N SER A 5 -54.31 50.70 -19.74
CA SER A 5 -52.89 50.50 -19.38
C SER A 5 -52.70 49.71 -18.08
N GLY A 6 -52.20 48.48 -18.22
CA GLY A 6 -51.96 47.53 -17.13
C GLY A 6 -50.95 46.46 -17.54
N GLU A 7 -49.70 46.88 -17.72
CA GLU A 7 -48.46 46.19 -17.34
C GLU A 7 -48.36 44.65 -17.56
N GLY A 8 -47.93 44.26 -18.77
CA GLY A 8 -47.52 42.88 -19.06
C GLY A 8 -46.19 42.53 -18.38
N ARG A 9 -46.27 41.80 -17.26
CA ARG A 9 -45.11 41.26 -16.53
C ARG A 9 -44.35 40.24 -17.40
N LYS A 10 -43.17 40.63 -17.86
CA LYS A 10 -42.21 39.81 -18.62
C LYS A 10 -41.76 38.59 -17.77
N PRO A 11 -41.89 37.35 -18.24
CA PRO A 11 -41.37 36.19 -17.50
C PRO A 11 -39.84 36.22 -17.51
N SER A 12 -39.28 36.21 -16.30
CA SER A 12 -37.85 36.07 -16.02
C SER A 12 -37.34 34.77 -16.65
N ARG A 13 -36.42 34.89 -17.62
CA ARG A 13 -35.68 33.75 -18.18
C ARG A 13 -34.72 33.25 -17.12
N ILE A 14 -35.13 32.20 -16.42
CA ILE A 14 -34.25 31.37 -15.59
C ILE A 14 -33.16 30.80 -16.52
N PRO A 15 -31.86 30.98 -16.21
CA PRO A 15 -30.80 30.37 -17.02
C PRO A 15 -30.93 28.85 -16.96
N PRO A 16 -30.62 28.13 -18.05
CA PRO A 16 -30.65 26.68 -18.03
C PRO A 16 -29.66 26.18 -16.98
N ILE A 17 -30.17 25.48 -15.97
CA ILE A 17 -29.39 24.65 -15.07
C ILE A 17 -28.60 23.71 -15.98
N VAL A 18 -27.28 23.89 -16.02
CA VAL A 18 -26.35 22.99 -16.69
C VAL A 18 -26.53 21.63 -16.03
N LYS A 19 -27.36 20.77 -16.63
CA LYS A 19 -27.46 19.37 -16.26
C LYS A 19 -26.12 18.76 -16.60
N PHE A 20 -25.27 18.58 -15.60
CA PHE A 20 -24.16 17.65 -15.66
C PHE A 20 -24.76 16.27 -15.95
N HIS A 21 -24.90 15.92 -17.22
CA HIS A 21 -25.08 14.54 -17.64
C HIS A 21 -23.76 13.83 -17.39
N ALA A 22 -23.49 13.50 -16.13
CA ALA A 22 -22.61 12.39 -15.82
C ALA A 22 -23.21 11.18 -16.54
N LYS A 23 -22.49 10.69 -17.55
CA LYS A 23 -22.93 9.61 -18.40
C LYS A 23 -23.10 8.38 -17.50
N VAL A 24 -24.33 7.90 -17.35
CA VAL A 24 -24.67 6.75 -16.48
C VAL A 24 -24.05 5.43 -16.98
N ASP A 25 -23.28 5.48 -18.06
CA ASP A 25 -22.45 4.41 -18.62
C ASP A 25 -21.02 4.39 -18.06
N ASP A 26 -20.74 5.07 -16.94
CA ASP A 26 -19.45 4.93 -16.27
C ASP A 26 -19.33 3.52 -15.68
N ASP A 27 -18.54 2.66 -16.33
CA ASP A 27 -18.27 1.28 -15.90
C ASP A 27 -17.73 1.18 -14.46
N LEU A 28 -17.13 2.27 -13.97
CA LEU A 28 -16.71 2.45 -12.58
C LEU A 28 -17.89 2.42 -11.59
N LEU A 29 -19.04 2.98 -11.97
CA LEU A 29 -20.25 3.07 -11.13
C LEU A 29 -21.17 1.86 -11.32
N THR A 30 -21.14 1.19 -12.48
CA THR A 30 -21.97 0.02 -12.78
C THR A 30 -21.34 -1.31 -12.33
N GLY A 31 -20.12 -1.27 -11.78
CA GLY A 31 -19.41 -2.44 -11.27
C GLY A 31 -18.92 -3.38 -12.38
N PHE A 32 -18.59 -2.81 -13.55
CA PHE A 32 -18.11 -3.54 -14.72
C PHE A 32 -19.08 -4.63 -15.23
N ARG A 33 -20.40 -4.45 -15.06
CA ARG A 33 -21.42 -5.37 -15.60
C ARG A 33 -21.63 -5.16 -17.10
N HIS A 34 -20.61 -5.39 -17.91
CA HIS A 34 -20.77 -5.43 -19.36
C HIS A 34 -21.08 -6.87 -19.84
N PRO A 35 -22.09 -7.09 -20.70
CA PRO A 35 -22.43 -8.43 -21.24
C PRO A 35 -21.32 -9.03 -22.11
N SER A 36 -20.37 -8.21 -22.57
CA SER A 36 -19.25 -8.59 -23.43
C SER A 36 -18.02 -9.06 -22.63
N GLY A 37 -18.11 -10.23 -22.00
CA GLY A 37 -17.01 -11.21 -21.87
C GLY A 37 -15.69 -10.89 -21.13
N ARG A 38 -15.45 -9.70 -20.56
CA ARG A 38 -14.23 -9.40 -19.76
C ARG A 38 -14.39 -8.79 -18.35
N PRO A 39 -15.54 -8.91 -17.66
CA PRO A 39 -15.77 -8.18 -16.40
C PRO A 39 -14.88 -8.62 -15.22
N GLY A 40 -14.36 -9.85 -15.23
CA GLY A 40 -13.44 -10.35 -14.19
C GLY A 40 -12.06 -9.70 -14.25
N GLU A 41 -11.43 -9.67 -15.44
CA GLU A 41 -10.07 -9.14 -15.62
C GLU A 41 -9.93 -7.67 -15.19
N LEU A 42 -10.93 -6.83 -15.49
CA LEU A 42 -10.93 -5.41 -15.10
C LEU A 42 -11.13 -5.24 -13.58
N ARG A 43 -12.05 -5.98 -12.97
CA ARG A 43 -12.27 -5.93 -11.52
C ARG A 43 -11.02 -6.42 -10.77
N GLY A 44 -10.42 -7.51 -11.23
CA GLY A 44 -9.16 -8.03 -10.70
C GLY A 44 -8.02 -7.02 -10.83
N PHE A 45 -7.91 -6.34 -11.97
CA PHE A 45 -6.94 -5.25 -12.17
C PHE A 45 -7.14 -4.14 -11.14
N PHE A 46 -8.32 -3.52 -11.07
CA PHE A 46 -8.53 -2.39 -10.15
C PHE A 46 -8.37 -2.79 -8.68
N ALA A 47 -8.97 -3.91 -8.26
CA ALA A 47 -8.85 -4.37 -6.87
C ALA A 47 -7.40 -4.64 -6.48
N THR A 48 -6.63 -5.28 -7.37
CA THR A 48 -5.21 -5.58 -7.13
C THR A 48 -4.37 -4.31 -7.12
N THR A 49 -4.52 -3.45 -8.12
CA THR A 49 -3.75 -2.21 -8.23
C THR A 49 -4.04 -1.31 -7.02
N ILE A 50 -5.30 -1.14 -6.61
CA ILE A 50 -5.66 -0.36 -5.41
C ILE A 50 -5.00 -0.98 -4.17
N GLY A 51 -5.14 -2.29 -3.97
CA GLY A 51 -4.57 -2.97 -2.80
C GLY A 51 -3.05 -2.81 -2.72
N ILE A 52 -2.34 -3.03 -3.83
CA ILE A 52 -0.89 -2.85 -3.90
C ILE A 52 -0.51 -1.38 -3.69
N SER A 53 -1.21 -0.46 -4.33
CA SER A 53 -0.95 0.98 -4.23
C SER A 53 -1.09 1.50 -2.80
N LEU A 54 -2.08 1.04 -2.03
CA LEU A 54 -2.24 1.44 -0.63
C LEU A 54 -1.06 1.00 0.23
N ILE A 55 -0.61 -0.25 0.07
CA ILE A 55 0.55 -0.78 0.80
C ILE A 55 1.83 -0.03 0.39
N VAL A 56 2.02 0.20 -0.90
CA VAL A 56 3.20 0.86 -1.45
C VAL A 56 3.26 2.33 -1.07
N TRP A 57 2.11 3.03 -1.08
CA TRP A 57 2.01 4.42 -0.61
C TRP A 57 2.50 4.55 0.83
N ASP A 58 1.96 3.72 1.71
CA ASP A 58 2.26 3.72 3.14
C ASP A 58 3.76 3.44 3.42
N LEU A 59 4.34 2.47 2.72
CA LEU A 59 5.78 2.19 2.78
C LEU A 59 6.63 3.35 2.24
N ALA A 60 6.25 3.92 1.09
CA ALA A 60 6.99 4.99 0.46
C ALA A 60 6.94 6.28 1.28
N PHE A 61 5.77 6.63 1.82
CA PHE A 61 5.58 7.76 2.72
C PHE A 61 6.42 7.60 3.99
N SER A 62 6.35 6.43 4.65
CA SER A 62 7.16 6.15 5.83
C SER A 62 8.66 6.27 5.54
N LEU A 63 9.11 5.75 4.39
CA LEU A 63 10.51 5.85 3.99
C LEU A 63 10.94 7.30 3.71
N GLY A 64 10.06 8.10 3.10
CA GLY A 64 10.30 9.51 2.83
C GLY A 64 10.36 10.35 4.10
N ALA A 65 9.47 10.10 5.07
CA ALA A 65 9.37 10.88 6.29
C ALA A 65 10.45 10.54 7.33
N TYR A 66 10.82 9.26 7.46
CA TYR A 66 11.68 8.79 8.56
C TYR A 66 13.04 8.26 8.11
N HIS A 67 13.27 8.11 6.80
CA HIS A 67 14.49 7.52 6.21
C HIS A 67 14.92 6.17 6.82
N THR A 68 13.99 5.49 7.50
CA THR A 68 14.25 4.25 8.23
C THR A 68 13.07 3.30 8.07
N VAL A 69 13.35 2.01 8.12
CA VAL A 69 12.32 0.97 8.10
C VAL A 69 11.96 0.62 9.53
N PHE A 70 10.73 0.92 9.93
CA PHE A 70 10.27 0.66 11.30
C PHE A 70 10.26 -0.83 11.65
N TYR A 71 10.55 -1.13 12.92
CA TYR A 71 10.55 -2.48 13.46
C TYR A 71 9.21 -3.22 13.29
N TYR A 72 8.08 -2.51 13.40
CA TYR A 72 6.76 -3.12 13.23
C TYR A 72 6.53 -3.64 11.80
N ARG A 73 7.15 -3.03 10.77
CA ARG A 73 7.10 -3.54 9.38
C ARG A 73 7.88 -4.85 9.26
N LEU A 74 9.05 -4.93 9.89
CA LEU A 74 9.83 -6.16 9.94
C LEU A 74 9.05 -7.29 10.64
N LEU A 75 8.34 -6.98 11.72
CA LEU A 75 7.46 -7.93 12.40
C LEU A 75 6.28 -8.37 11.54
N GLN A 76 5.64 -7.47 10.79
CA GLN A 76 4.57 -7.85 9.86
C GLN A 76 5.08 -8.81 8.78
N ILE A 77 6.23 -8.52 8.17
CA ILE A 77 6.87 -9.41 7.19
C ILE A 77 7.16 -10.77 7.81
N PHE A 78 7.67 -10.79 9.04
CA PHE A 78 7.87 -12.03 9.79
C PHE A 78 6.56 -12.83 9.94
N VAL A 79 5.46 -12.19 10.36
CA VAL A 79 4.17 -12.86 10.53
C VAL A 79 3.70 -13.46 9.21
N VAL A 80 3.82 -12.72 8.11
CA VAL A 80 3.46 -13.21 6.77
C VAL A 80 4.31 -14.42 6.38
N CYS A 81 5.63 -14.35 6.54
CA CYS A 81 6.53 -15.47 6.26
C CYS A 81 6.20 -16.70 7.12
N ALA A 82 5.91 -16.50 8.41
CA ALA A 82 5.54 -17.57 9.33
C ALA A 82 4.21 -18.23 8.91
N VAL A 83 3.20 -17.44 8.57
CA VAL A 83 1.91 -17.95 8.08
C VAL A 83 2.08 -18.72 6.77
N LEU A 84 2.88 -18.21 5.82
CA LEU A 84 3.17 -18.92 4.57
C LEU A 84 3.93 -20.22 4.81
N LEU A 85 4.93 -20.22 5.70
CA LEU A 85 5.70 -21.41 6.06
C LEU A 85 4.82 -22.47 6.72
N LEU A 86 4.00 -22.09 7.71
CA LEU A 86 3.07 -22.99 8.37
C LEU A 86 2.01 -23.51 7.41
N GLY A 87 1.43 -22.64 6.58
CA GLY A 87 0.48 -23.01 5.53
C GLY A 87 1.09 -24.02 4.56
N ALA A 88 2.31 -23.78 4.07
CA ALA A 88 3.04 -24.70 3.21
C ALA A 88 3.32 -26.05 3.90
N LEU A 89 3.63 -26.05 5.20
CA LEU A 89 3.91 -27.26 5.97
C LEU A 89 2.65 -28.09 6.22
N VAL A 90 1.53 -27.45 6.55
CA VAL A 90 0.23 -28.12 6.75
C VAL A 90 -0.31 -28.67 5.43
N LEU A 91 -0.26 -27.87 4.35
CA LEU A 91 -0.73 -28.27 3.02
C LEU A 91 0.35 -29.02 2.20
N ARG A 92 1.43 -29.50 2.80
CA ARG A 92 2.54 -30.19 2.09
C ARG A 92 2.10 -31.40 1.25
N ARG A 93 0.95 -32.00 1.58
CA ARG A 93 0.35 -33.12 0.83
C ARG A 93 -0.43 -32.68 -0.41
N HIS A 94 -0.89 -31.43 -0.45
CA HIS A 94 -1.71 -30.87 -1.53
C HIS A 94 -0.95 -29.86 -2.41
N LEU A 95 0.19 -29.35 -1.95
CA LEU A 95 1.01 -28.37 -2.64
C LEU A 95 2.42 -28.92 -2.90
N THR A 96 2.86 -28.91 -4.15
CA THR A 96 4.24 -29.22 -4.53
C THR A 96 5.14 -28.01 -4.27
N VAL A 97 5.44 -27.76 -3.00
CA VAL A 97 6.32 -26.65 -2.60
C VAL A 97 7.78 -27.07 -2.78
N ARG A 98 8.57 -26.25 -3.49
CA ARG A 98 10.00 -26.49 -3.65
C ARG A 98 10.72 -26.24 -2.32
N TRP A 99 11.61 -27.15 -1.92
CA TRP A 99 12.36 -27.07 -0.66
C TRP A 99 13.13 -25.74 -0.47
N TRP A 100 13.61 -25.13 -1.56
CA TRP A 100 14.30 -23.83 -1.48
C TRP A 100 13.39 -22.68 -1.01
N MET A 101 12.08 -22.73 -1.29
CA MET A 101 11.14 -21.72 -0.80
C MET A 101 10.92 -21.86 0.70
N LEU A 102 10.83 -23.11 1.19
CA LEU A 102 10.73 -23.37 2.63
C LEU A 102 11.95 -22.85 3.38
N THR A 103 13.16 -23.04 2.84
CA THR A 103 14.37 -22.49 3.46
C THR A 103 14.36 -20.96 3.48
N ILE A 104 13.88 -20.30 2.42
CA ILE A 104 13.77 -18.83 2.39
C ILE A 104 12.81 -18.32 3.47
N PHE A 105 11.63 -18.93 3.62
CA PHE A 105 10.67 -18.51 4.64
C PHE A 105 11.09 -18.91 6.06
N ALA A 106 11.92 -19.93 6.22
CA ALA A 106 12.46 -20.32 7.52
C ALA A 106 13.49 -19.31 8.07
N ILE A 107 14.23 -18.61 7.21
CA ILE A 107 15.24 -17.61 7.62
C ILE A 107 14.67 -16.54 8.57
N PRO A 108 13.60 -15.79 8.22
CA PRO A 108 13.02 -14.79 9.12
C PRO A 108 12.47 -15.44 10.40
N VAL A 109 11.97 -16.68 10.32
CA VAL A 109 11.46 -17.40 11.49
C VAL A 109 12.57 -17.72 12.50
N ILE A 110 13.67 -18.27 11.99
CA ILE A 110 14.86 -18.61 12.77
C ILE A 110 15.49 -17.35 13.37
N TRP A 111 15.55 -16.24 12.63
CA TRP A 111 16.05 -14.96 13.15
C TRP A 111 15.27 -14.50 14.38
N LEU A 112 13.94 -14.52 14.33
CA LEU A 112 13.14 -14.07 15.46
C LEU A 112 13.31 -14.98 16.68
N VAL A 113 13.30 -16.31 16.47
CA VAL A 113 13.52 -17.28 17.54
C VAL A 113 14.89 -17.06 18.19
N TRP A 114 15.91 -16.80 17.39
CA TRP A 114 17.24 -16.45 17.88
C TRP A 114 17.22 -15.17 18.72
N ARG A 115 16.57 -14.11 18.24
CA ARG A 115 16.45 -12.82 18.95
C ARG A 115 15.64 -12.93 20.25
N LEU A 116 14.73 -13.90 20.34
CA LEU A 116 13.94 -14.16 21.54
C LEU A 116 14.76 -14.88 22.63
N ILE A 117 15.69 -15.75 22.22
CA ILE A 117 16.48 -16.59 23.14
C ILE A 117 17.80 -15.89 23.55
N ALA A 118 18.39 -15.07 22.68
CA ALA A 118 19.67 -14.41 22.93
C ALA A 118 19.48 -12.97 23.47
N PRO A 119 19.63 -12.72 24.79
CA PRO A 119 19.55 -11.38 25.34
C PRO A 119 20.70 -10.48 24.81
N ILE A 120 20.36 -9.25 24.46
CA ILE A 120 21.28 -8.26 23.89
C ILE A 120 22.14 -7.68 25.04
N GLY A 121 23.21 -8.37 25.42
CA GLY A 121 24.12 -7.87 26.46
C GLY A 121 25.35 -8.74 26.67
N GLY A 122 26.55 -8.22 26.36
CA GLY A 122 27.80 -8.90 26.66
C GLY A 122 29.00 -8.44 25.82
N ARG A 123 30.14 -9.08 26.08
CA ARG A 123 31.46 -8.81 25.45
C ARG A 123 31.52 -9.12 23.95
N TRP A 124 30.49 -9.76 23.40
CA TRP A 124 30.41 -10.18 21.99
C TRP A 124 29.52 -9.27 21.12
N ARG A 125 29.25 -8.04 21.56
CA ARG A 125 28.31 -7.11 20.90
C ARG A 125 28.58 -6.93 19.40
N PHE A 126 29.85 -6.82 19.01
CA PHE A 126 30.25 -6.70 17.59
C PHE A 126 29.84 -7.92 16.74
N VAL A 127 29.95 -9.14 17.28
CA VAL A 127 29.55 -10.36 16.57
C VAL A 127 28.03 -10.41 16.43
N TYR A 128 27.29 -10.00 17.46
CA TYR A 128 25.83 -9.89 17.39
C TYR A 128 25.39 -8.86 16.35
N ASP A 129 26.02 -7.67 16.31
CA ASP A 129 25.68 -6.63 15.34
C ASP A 129 25.94 -7.09 13.89
N LEU A 130 27.04 -7.81 13.63
CA LEU A 130 27.35 -8.34 12.30
C LEU A 130 26.35 -9.43 11.86
N ILE A 131 25.99 -10.34 12.78
CA ILE A 131 24.96 -11.36 12.55
C ILE A 131 23.61 -10.69 12.30
N ASP A 132 23.24 -9.70 13.11
CA ASP A 132 21.95 -9.02 12.98
C ASP A 132 21.86 -8.27 11.65
N LEU A 133 22.93 -7.58 11.23
CA LEU A 133 23.00 -6.93 9.92
C LEU A 133 22.85 -7.94 8.78
N GLY A 134 23.52 -9.09 8.89
CA GLY A 134 23.40 -10.17 7.91
C GLY A 134 21.98 -10.73 7.81
N LEU A 135 21.33 -10.96 8.95
CA LEU A 135 19.96 -11.50 8.96
C LEU A 135 18.93 -10.44 8.54
N ILE A 136 19.11 -9.17 8.89
CA ILE A 136 18.31 -8.05 8.35
C ILE A 136 18.45 -7.99 6.82
N GLY A 137 19.67 -8.10 6.30
CA GLY A 137 19.93 -8.15 4.85
C GLY A 137 19.22 -9.32 4.17
N MET A 138 19.22 -10.50 4.81
CA MET A 138 18.48 -11.66 4.31
C MET A 138 16.97 -11.45 4.36
N VAL A 139 16.42 -10.84 5.41
CA VAL A 139 14.99 -10.50 5.49
C VAL A 139 14.59 -9.55 4.36
N LEU A 140 15.40 -8.51 4.12
CA LEU A 140 15.22 -7.60 2.98
C LEU A 140 15.24 -8.34 1.64
N LEU A 141 16.10 -9.37 1.50
CA LEU A 141 16.13 -10.22 0.31
C LEU A 141 14.90 -11.15 0.19
N THR A 142 14.33 -11.60 1.31
CA THR A 142 13.10 -12.43 1.31
C THR A 142 11.84 -11.62 1.03
N LEU A 143 11.88 -10.31 1.26
CA LEU A 143 10.75 -9.39 1.08
C LEU A 143 10.18 -9.42 -0.35
N PRO A 144 10.96 -9.27 -1.44
CA PRO A 144 10.42 -9.35 -2.80
C PRO A 144 9.80 -10.71 -3.12
N VAL A 145 10.38 -11.81 -2.61
CA VAL A 145 9.83 -13.16 -2.80
C VAL A 145 8.49 -13.31 -2.07
N THR A 146 8.42 -12.82 -0.84
CA THR A 146 7.21 -12.87 0.00
C THR A 146 6.10 -12.03 -0.62
N LEU A 147 6.40 -10.79 -1.02
CA LEU A 147 5.47 -9.93 -1.73
C LEU A 147 4.99 -10.58 -3.03
N TRP A 148 5.88 -11.22 -3.78
CA TRP A 148 5.50 -11.91 -5.02
C TRP A 148 4.54 -13.07 -4.75
N VAL A 149 4.81 -13.89 -3.73
CA VAL A 149 3.94 -15.01 -3.34
C VAL A 149 2.58 -14.50 -2.85
N VAL A 150 2.57 -13.51 -1.96
CA VAL A 150 1.34 -12.89 -1.46
C VAL A 150 0.54 -12.26 -2.60
N ALA A 151 1.18 -11.52 -3.49
CA ALA A 151 0.53 -10.94 -4.67
C ALA A 151 -0.09 -12.04 -5.55
N ARG A 152 0.58 -13.20 -5.69
CA ARG A 152 0.05 -14.32 -6.48
C ARG A 152 -1.14 -15.02 -5.82
N ILE A 153 -1.19 -15.04 -4.48
CA ILE A 153 -2.29 -15.61 -3.71
C ILE A 153 -3.49 -14.66 -3.67
N LEU A 154 -3.26 -13.36 -3.42
CA LEU A 154 -4.31 -12.35 -3.29
C LEU A 154 -4.88 -11.93 -4.65
N ALA A 155 -4.05 -11.96 -5.69
CA ALA A 155 -4.44 -11.53 -7.02
C ALA A 155 -4.15 -12.62 -8.06
N PRO A 156 -4.77 -13.81 -7.95
CA PRO A 156 -4.60 -14.86 -8.95
C PRO A 156 -5.08 -14.37 -10.33
N GLU A 157 -6.13 -13.54 -10.34
CA GLU A 157 -6.64 -12.91 -11.56
C GLU A 157 -5.65 -11.92 -12.16
N TYR A 158 -4.82 -11.24 -11.36
CA TYR A 158 -3.79 -10.34 -11.88
C TYR A 158 -2.76 -11.05 -12.77
N PHE A 159 -2.39 -12.27 -12.39
CA PHE A 159 -1.52 -13.14 -13.18
C PHE A 159 -2.25 -13.82 -14.34
N ALA A 160 -3.59 -13.84 -14.31
CA ALA A 160 -4.43 -14.29 -15.41
C ALA A 160 -4.69 -13.19 -16.45
N LEU A 161 -4.34 -11.92 -16.18
CA LEU A 161 -4.50 -10.85 -17.17
C LEU A 161 -3.79 -11.22 -18.46
N SER A 162 -4.57 -11.31 -19.54
CA SER A 162 -4.14 -11.77 -20.86
C SER A 162 -3.23 -10.79 -21.60
N THR A 163 -3.23 -9.50 -21.23
CA THR A 163 -2.49 -8.46 -21.97
C THR A 163 -1.36 -7.85 -21.16
N LEU A 164 -0.15 -7.87 -21.75
CA LEU A 164 1.05 -7.22 -21.20
C LEU A 164 0.81 -5.73 -20.90
N ARG A 165 -0.03 -5.07 -21.71
CA ARG A 165 -0.38 -3.66 -21.57
C ARG A 165 -1.01 -3.34 -20.22
N LEU A 166 -1.99 -4.13 -19.78
CA LEU A 166 -2.64 -3.91 -18.49
C LEU A 166 -1.68 -4.15 -17.33
N ARG A 167 -0.81 -5.18 -17.42
CA ARG A 167 0.22 -5.41 -16.40
C ARG A 167 1.20 -4.23 -16.30
N LEU A 168 1.66 -3.71 -17.44
CA LEU A 168 2.50 -2.52 -17.48
C LEU A 168 1.78 -1.29 -16.92
N ALA A 169 0.49 -1.12 -17.24
CA ALA A 169 -0.31 -0.01 -16.73
C ALA A 169 -0.45 -0.07 -15.21
N SER A 170 -0.75 -1.23 -14.63
CA SER A 170 -0.80 -1.39 -13.15
C SER A 170 0.56 -1.11 -12.53
N ALA A 171 1.64 -1.67 -13.07
CA ALA A 171 2.99 -1.43 -12.57
C ALA A 171 3.36 0.06 -12.63
N ALA A 172 3.00 0.75 -13.72
CA ALA A 172 3.20 2.19 -13.86
C ALA A 172 2.39 2.98 -12.82
N ILE A 173 1.11 2.63 -12.58
CA ILE A 173 0.28 3.28 -11.55
C ILE A 173 0.91 3.10 -10.17
N VAL A 174 1.29 1.86 -9.81
CA VAL A 174 1.95 1.57 -8.52
C VAL A 174 3.24 2.36 -8.39
N LEU A 175 4.04 2.48 -9.46
CA LEU A 175 5.26 3.28 -9.45
C LEU A 175 4.98 4.77 -9.24
N VAL A 176 3.96 5.33 -9.90
CA VAL A 176 3.56 6.73 -9.70
C VAL A 176 3.11 6.96 -8.26
N VAL A 177 2.30 6.05 -7.71
CA VAL A 177 1.87 6.12 -6.30
C VAL A 177 3.05 6.02 -5.34
N ALA A 178 4.03 5.15 -5.63
CA ALA A 178 5.25 5.03 -4.83
C ALA A 178 6.05 6.34 -4.81
N ILE A 179 6.26 6.95 -5.99
CA ILE A 179 6.99 8.21 -6.11
C ILE A 179 6.23 9.33 -5.38
N ALA A 180 4.92 9.40 -5.56
CA ALA A 180 4.08 10.39 -4.89
C ALA A 180 4.17 10.22 -3.37
N GLY A 181 4.00 9.00 -2.84
CA GLY A 181 4.11 8.72 -1.41
C GLY A 181 5.48 9.10 -0.86
N LEU A 182 6.56 8.75 -1.57
CA LEU A 182 7.93 9.09 -1.17
C LEU A 182 8.14 10.60 -1.08
N LEU A 183 7.70 11.35 -2.10
CA LEU A 183 7.79 12.81 -2.12
C LEU A 183 6.94 13.43 -1.02
N THR A 184 5.71 12.96 -0.83
CA THR A 184 4.84 13.43 0.26
C THR A 184 5.44 13.17 1.64
N GLY A 185 6.12 12.03 1.84
CA GLY A 185 6.85 11.76 3.08
C GLY A 185 8.05 12.69 3.26
N GLN A 186 8.84 12.90 2.20
CA GLN A 186 10.03 13.76 2.24
C GLN A 186 9.67 15.23 2.47
N PHE A 187 8.54 15.70 1.92
CA PHE A 187 8.01 17.05 2.06
C PHE A 187 6.76 17.08 2.95
N ASN A 188 6.79 16.31 4.05
CA ASN A 188 5.63 16.20 4.94
C ASN A 188 5.29 17.53 5.63
N ASP A 189 6.24 18.44 5.77
CA ASP A 189 6.06 19.81 6.27
C ASP A 189 5.05 20.64 5.47
N HIS A 190 4.75 20.26 4.23
CA HIS A 190 3.76 20.95 3.40
C HIS A 190 2.36 20.30 3.44
N VAL A 191 2.23 19.13 4.05
CA VAL A 191 1.01 18.31 3.96
C VAL A 191 0.42 17.96 5.32
N VAL A 192 1.26 17.73 6.33
CA VAL A 192 0.86 17.17 7.63
C VAL A 192 1.55 17.91 8.78
N ASP A 193 0.80 18.25 9.84
CA ASP A 193 1.35 18.90 11.03
C ASP A 193 1.96 17.87 12.00
N CYS A 194 2.92 18.29 12.84
CA CYS A 194 3.45 17.42 13.90
C CYS A 194 2.35 16.91 14.85
N HIS A 195 1.25 17.67 15.01
CA HIS A 195 0.12 17.24 15.83
C HIS A 195 -0.58 16.00 15.27
N ASP A 196 -0.69 15.88 13.95
CA ASP A 196 -1.36 14.74 13.31
C ASP A 196 -0.59 13.44 13.56
N PHE A 197 0.75 13.49 13.52
CA PHE A 197 1.60 12.35 13.89
C PHE A 197 1.40 11.94 15.36
N ILE A 198 1.35 12.91 16.27
CA ILE A 198 1.13 12.63 17.70
C ILE A 198 -0.25 12.00 17.94
N VAL A 199 -1.30 12.51 17.27
CA VAL A 199 -2.66 11.97 17.38
C VAL A 199 -2.74 10.56 16.79
N ALA A 200 -2.01 10.29 15.70
CA ALA A 200 -1.88 8.95 15.15
C ALA A 200 -1.09 7.98 16.06
N GLY A 201 -0.38 8.50 17.06
CA GLY A 201 0.50 7.73 17.94
C GLY A 201 1.84 7.39 17.29
N ASP A 202 2.22 8.10 16.23
CA ASP A 202 3.50 7.97 15.54
C ASP A 202 4.57 8.89 16.15
N ASP A 203 5.84 8.52 15.97
CA ASP A 203 6.96 9.40 16.30
C ASP A 203 6.95 10.62 15.37
N THR A 204 7.21 11.82 15.88
CA THR A 204 7.24 13.01 15.02
C THR A 204 8.50 13.04 14.15
N PRO A 205 8.40 13.11 12.81
CA PRO A 205 9.57 13.19 11.95
C PRO A 205 10.32 14.52 12.15
N ALA A 206 11.63 14.52 11.89
CA ALA A 206 12.50 15.67 12.20
C ALA A 206 12.15 16.94 11.41
N ASN A 207 11.49 16.78 10.26
CA ASN A 207 11.07 17.84 9.36
C ASN A 207 9.55 18.11 9.43
N CYS A 208 8.85 17.78 10.53
CA CYS A 208 7.42 18.07 10.62
C CYS A 208 7.12 19.56 10.87
N LEU A 209 5.97 20.03 10.36
CA LEU A 209 5.53 21.41 10.53
C LEU A 209 5.00 21.66 11.95
N ASN A 210 5.38 22.79 12.55
CA ASN A 210 4.94 23.21 13.90
C ASN A 210 5.36 22.25 15.03
N ALA A 211 6.65 21.88 15.08
CA ALA A 211 7.18 21.01 16.14
C ALA A 211 6.91 21.58 17.54
N PRO A 212 6.41 20.77 18.49
CA PRO A 212 6.17 21.23 19.85
C PRO A 212 7.49 21.68 20.49
N PRO A 213 7.46 22.71 21.35
CA PRO A 213 8.66 23.20 22.01
C PRO A 213 9.29 22.08 22.84
N ARG A 214 10.55 21.73 22.54
CA ARG A 214 11.31 20.74 23.32
C ARG A 214 11.38 21.22 24.77
N SER A 215 10.66 20.57 25.68
CA SER A 215 10.87 20.76 27.12
C SER A 215 12.28 20.27 27.45
N LYS A 216 13.13 21.20 27.88
CA LYS A 216 14.48 20.90 28.41
C LYS A 216 14.38 20.14 29.73
#